data_AF-A0A7V6TTL8-F1
#
_entry.id   AF-A0A7V6TTL8-F1
#
_cell.length_a   1.000
_cell.length_b   1.000
_cell.length_c   1.000
_cell.angle_alpha   90.00
_cell.angle_beta   90.00
_cell.angle_gamma   90.00
#
_symmetry.space_group_name_H-M   'P 1'
#
loop_
_entity.id
_entity.type
_entity.pdbx_description
1 polymer ?
#
loop_
_entity_poly.entity_id
_entity_poly.type
_entity_poly.pdbx_seq_one_letter_code
_entity_poly.pdbx_strand_id
1 'polypeptide(L)'
;MEQYIEGKDYRVLVVGDKVAAVAERLPPMVVGDGSHNITGLVEIVNRDENRGDCHEKPLTKIKLDKTALGVLAKKGIDINYVPKKGETVILRENKNLSTGGTAVDCTDIIHPDNARLAVEAAKSIGLDIAGIDIVTYDISKPLYSTGGAVVEVNTAPGIRMHLYPSRGKPRNVAREIIDMLFPDNSYLNFPIVSVAGTAGRTAVVQIISHILSLAGRNVGAICQDGAFINDKCIIKYQKTEILRPHAILFNKAVDAAVFEMPLKNIILEGLPYDLADIGIITNIRENGLEKNGQSEPGQSNYGQTEYAKMAYGQTEYGQTEYGIDSPEDLAFINSLVAEAVKPNGYAVLNGDDDLTGYILNRIKTRAVIFAQNLKSCQKYGFGKFVYAFTDQGYINIRKGNRNYKVIKPANIPCIRNNPEKFGIDVCLAAVSALYGLNVPIKLIASGLASFTGCNTADSISQLCRSYA
;
A
#
# COMPACT_ATOMS: atom_id res chain seq x y z
N MET A 1 -24.69 26.62 -31.90
CA MET A 1 -26.06 26.91 -31.46
C MET A 1 -26.54 25.65 -30.75
N GLU A 2 -26.88 25.73 -29.48
CA GLU A 2 -27.33 24.59 -28.67
C GLU A 2 -28.81 24.78 -28.31
N GLN A 3 -29.52 23.68 -28.05
CA GLN A 3 -30.92 23.73 -27.64
C GLN A 3 -31.03 24.27 -26.20
N TYR A 4 -31.89 25.26 -25.98
CA TYR A 4 -32.15 25.79 -24.65
C TYR A 4 -33.15 24.89 -23.90
N ILE A 5 -32.77 24.46 -22.70
CA ILE A 5 -33.60 23.66 -21.79
C ILE A 5 -33.88 24.48 -20.54
N GLU A 6 -35.16 24.64 -20.20
CA GLU A 6 -35.58 25.34 -19.00
C GLU A 6 -35.71 24.39 -17.80
N GLY A 7 -35.30 24.86 -16.62
CA GLY A 7 -35.44 24.10 -15.39
C GLY A 7 -34.47 24.50 -14.30
N LYS A 8 -34.41 23.67 -13.26
CA LYS A 8 -33.41 23.73 -12.19
C LYS A 8 -32.18 22.92 -12.58
N ASP A 9 -31.04 23.31 -12.05
CA ASP A 9 -29.75 22.67 -12.31
C ASP A 9 -29.41 21.67 -11.22
N TYR A 10 -29.26 20.42 -11.60
CA TYR A 10 -28.86 19.34 -10.71
C TYR A 10 -27.49 18.80 -11.12
N ARG A 11 -26.59 18.68 -10.14
CA ARG A 11 -25.35 17.91 -10.26
C ARG A 11 -25.58 16.54 -9.66
N VAL A 12 -25.54 15.50 -10.48
CA VAL A 12 -25.63 14.09 -10.06
C VAL A 12 -24.23 13.51 -10.07
N LEU A 13 -23.75 13.03 -8.93
CA LEU A 13 -22.47 12.33 -8.82
C LEU A 13 -22.70 10.82 -8.98
N VAL A 14 -22.11 10.25 -10.02
CA VAL A 14 -22.04 8.81 -10.26
C VAL A 14 -20.72 8.29 -9.71
N VAL A 15 -20.78 7.19 -8.96
CA VAL A 15 -19.62 6.45 -8.45
C VAL A 15 -19.90 4.96 -8.74
N GLY A 16 -19.24 4.45 -9.77
CA GLY A 16 -19.35 3.09 -10.26
C GLY A 16 -20.68 2.90 -10.95
N ASP A 17 -21.45 1.92 -10.46
CA ASP A 17 -22.75 1.57 -11.04
C ASP A 17 -23.95 2.28 -10.40
N LYS A 18 -23.70 3.32 -9.58
CA LYS A 18 -24.76 4.00 -8.83
C LYS A 18 -24.59 5.52 -8.77
N VAL A 19 -25.71 6.19 -8.49
CA VAL A 19 -25.73 7.60 -8.08
C VAL A 19 -25.39 7.67 -6.59
N ALA A 20 -24.24 8.30 -6.27
CA ALA A 20 -23.77 8.49 -4.90
C ALA A 20 -24.42 9.70 -4.21
N ALA A 21 -24.66 10.77 -4.98
CA ALA A 21 -25.30 11.98 -4.46
C ALA A 21 -25.90 12.85 -5.57
N VAL A 22 -26.87 13.69 -5.21
CA VAL A 22 -27.49 14.68 -6.10
C VAL A 22 -27.59 16.01 -5.38
N ALA A 23 -27.24 17.10 -6.07
CA ALA A 23 -27.34 18.45 -5.53
C ALA A 23 -28.02 19.41 -6.51
N GLU A 24 -29.08 20.11 -6.08
CA GLU A 24 -29.60 21.28 -6.78
C GLU A 24 -28.63 22.45 -6.56
N ARG A 25 -28.11 23.04 -7.65
CA ARG A 25 -27.24 24.20 -7.58
C ARG A 25 -28.08 25.47 -7.60
N LEU A 26 -27.83 26.37 -6.65
CA LEU A 26 -28.49 27.67 -6.55
C LEU A 26 -27.49 28.78 -6.88
N PRO A 27 -27.91 29.81 -7.64
CA PRO A 27 -27.04 30.94 -7.93
C PRO A 27 -26.74 31.74 -6.66
N PRO A 28 -25.62 32.50 -6.63
CA PRO A 28 -25.37 33.47 -5.57
C PRO A 28 -26.56 34.43 -5.45
N MET A 29 -27.15 34.50 -4.27
CA MET A 29 -28.33 35.32 -3.99
C MET A 29 -28.33 35.82 -2.55
N VAL A 30 -29.10 36.88 -2.30
CA VAL A 30 -29.45 37.37 -0.97
C VAL A 30 -30.96 37.41 -0.82
N VAL A 31 -31.44 37.26 0.42
CA VAL A 31 -32.86 37.38 0.76
C VAL A 31 -33.05 38.65 1.56
N GLY A 32 -33.96 39.52 1.11
CA GLY A 32 -34.29 40.77 1.78
C GLY A 32 -34.87 40.52 3.17
N ASP A 33 -34.45 41.34 4.12
CA ASP A 33 -35.05 41.41 5.46
C ASP A 33 -35.93 42.66 5.64
N GLY A 34 -35.99 43.53 4.61
CA GLY A 34 -36.73 44.79 4.61
C GLY A 34 -35.96 45.97 5.22
N SER A 35 -34.71 45.77 5.67
CA SER A 35 -33.93 46.79 6.38
C SER A 35 -32.54 47.03 5.76
N HIS A 36 -31.83 45.97 5.38
CA HIS A 36 -30.48 46.09 4.83
C HIS A 36 -30.51 46.21 3.30
N ASN A 37 -29.59 47.02 2.76
CA ASN A 37 -29.33 47.04 1.32
C ASN A 37 -28.57 45.79 0.86
N ILE A 38 -28.43 45.60 -0.45
CA ILE A 38 -27.74 44.43 -1.01
C ILE A 38 -26.31 44.28 -0.47
N THR A 39 -25.55 45.38 -0.34
CA THR A 39 -24.20 45.34 0.25
C THR A 39 -24.22 44.76 1.67
N GLY A 40 -25.10 45.28 2.54
CA GLY A 40 -25.25 44.79 3.91
C GLY A 40 -25.70 43.33 3.96
N LEU A 41 -26.65 42.93 3.10
CA LEU A 41 -27.10 41.53 3.03
C LEU A 41 -25.97 40.59 2.60
N VAL A 42 -25.13 41.00 1.64
CA VAL A 42 -23.96 40.21 1.22
C VAL A 42 -22.95 40.08 2.35
N GLU A 43 -22.69 41.16 3.10
CA GLU A 43 -21.82 41.12 4.28
C GLU A 43 -22.36 40.15 5.33
N ILE A 44 -23.66 40.18 5.62
CA ILE A 44 -24.32 39.28 6.57
C ILE A 44 -24.18 37.82 6.11
N VAL A 45 -24.48 37.52 4.84
CA VAL A 45 -24.33 36.16 4.29
C VAL A 45 -22.87 35.69 4.35
N ASN A 46 -21.91 36.57 4.11
CA ASN A 46 -20.48 36.27 4.16
C ASN A 46 -19.90 36.14 5.57
N ARG A 47 -20.64 36.49 6.63
CA ARG A 47 -20.26 36.22 8.03
C ARG A 47 -20.38 34.74 8.42
N ASP A 48 -21.02 33.92 7.59
CA ASP A 48 -21.02 32.46 7.76
C ASP A 48 -19.57 31.96 7.85
N GLU A 49 -19.23 31.29 8.94
CA GLU A 49 -17.89 30.76 9.18
C GLU A 49 -17.47 29.72 8.13
N ASN A 50 -18.41 29.11 7.42
CA ASN A 50 -18.16 28.20 6.31
C ASN A 50 -17.81 28.92 5.00
N ARG A 51 -17.94 30.24 4.92
CA ARG A 51 -17.58 31.05 3.74
C ARG A 51 -16.14 31.56 3.84
N GLY A 52 -15.33 31.14 2.87
CA GLY A 52 -13.92 31.51 2.76
C GLY A 52 -13.61 32.23 1.46
N ASP A 53 -12.35 32.64 1.33
CA ASP A 53 -11.85 33.15 0.06
C ASP A 53 -11.52 31.97 -0.87
N CYS A 54 -11.99 32.03 -2.10
CA CYS A 54 -11.84 30.98 -3.11
C CYS A 54 -12.33 29.59 -2.63
N HIS A 55 -11.41 28.65 -2.38
CA HIS A 55 -11.70 27.26 -2.04
C HIS A 55 -11.15 26.85 -0.66
N GLU A 56 -10.81 27.84 0.18
CA GLU A 56 -10.32 27.62 1.54
C GLU A 56 -11.35 26.90 2.43
N LYS A 57 -12.64 27.22 2.24
CA LYS A 57 -13.75 26.72 3.06
C LYS A 57 -14.85 26.06 2.22
N PRO A 58 -15.81 25.34 2.85
CA PRO A 58 -16.90 24.67 2.14
C PRO A 58 -17.68 25.56 1.17
N LEU A 59 -17.93 26.81 1.55
CA LEU A 59 -18.62 27.81 0.76
C LEU A 59 -17.65 28.94 0.35
N THR A 60 -17.89 29.55 -0.81
CA THR A 60 -17.13 30.71 -1.27
C THR A 60 -17.87 32.00 -0.88
N LYS A 61 -17.14 33.02 -0.44
CA LYS A 61 -17.72 34.36 -0.20
C LYS A 61 -18.30 34.95 -1.49
N ILE A 62 -19.48 35.55 -1.38
CA ILE A 62 -20.12 36.30 -2.46
C ILE A 62 -19.38 37.62 -2.66
N LYS A 63 -19.01 37.94 -3.90
CA LYS A 63 -18.33 39.19 -4.27
C LYS A 63 -19.21 40.02 -5.20
N LEU A 64 -19.43 41.29 -4.83
CA LEU A 64 -20.11 42.30 -5.65
C LEU A 64 -19.15 42.90 -6.69
N ASP A 65 -18.72 42.07 -7.64
CA ASP A 65 -17.85 42.50 -8.75
C ASP A 65 -18.66 43.05 -9.94
N LYS A 66 -17.95 43.44 -11.02
CA LYS A 66 -18.59 43.97 -12.24
C LYS A 66 -19.68 43.06 -12.82
N THR A 67 -19.53 41.74 -12.67
CA THR A 67 -20.53 40.77 -13.15
C THR A 67 -21.79 40.86 -12.32
N ALA A 68 -21.66 40.87 -10.99
CA ALA A 68 -22.80 41.01 -10.09
C ALA A 68 -23.54 42.34 -10.28
N LEU A 69 -22.77 43.43 -10.42
CA LEU A 69 -23.32 44.76 -10.72
C LEU A 69 -24.08 44.79 -12.05
N GLY A 70 -23.57 44.11 -13.09
CA GLY A 70 -24.26 43.99 -14.37
C GLY A 70 -25.60 43.26 -14.28
N VAL A 71 -25.69 42.20 -13.46
CA VAL A 71 -26.95 41.46 -13.24
C VAL A 71 -27.99 42.32 -12.51
N LEU A 72 -27.56 43.10 -11.51
CA LEU A 72 -28.42 44.05 -10.81
C LEU A 72 -28.92 45.14 -11.75
N ALA A 73 -28.02 45.73 -12.56
CA ALA A 73 -28.36 46.79 -13.51
C ALA A 73 -29.39 46.33 -14.57
N LYS A 74 -29.30 45.09 -15.06
CA LYS A 74 -30.32 44.51 -15.97
C LYS A 74 -31.73 44.49 -15.36
N LYS A 75 -31.83 44.43 -14.02
CA LYS A 75 -33.09 44.45 -13.27
C LYS A 75 -33.50 45.87 -12.84
N GLY A 76 -32.74 46.89 -13.20
CA GLY A 76 -32.99 48.27 -12.80
C GLY A 76 -32.75 48.56 -11.31
N ILE A 77 -31.97 47.72 -10.64
CA ILE A 77 -31.60 47.89 -9.22
C ILE A 77 -30.08 48.04 -9.07
N ASP A 78 -29.63 48.64 -7.97
CA ASP A 78 -28.22 48.79 -7.63
C ASP A 78 -27.92 48.19 -6.24
N ILE A 79 -26.67 48.29 -5.79
CA ILE A 79 -26.22 47.74 -4.50
C ILE A 79 -26.86 48.43 -3.27
N ASN A 80 -27.45 49.61 -3.45
CA ASN A 80 -28.09 50.39 -2.39
C ASN A 80 -29.58 50.03 -2.25
N TYR A 81 -30.13 49.27 -3.21
CA TYR A 81 -31.48 48.74 -3.14
C TYR A 81 -31.70 47.96 -1.84
N VAL A 82 -32.80 48.22 -1.14
CA VAL A 82 -33.24 47.52 0.07
C VAL A 82 -34.36 46.55 -0.32
N PRO A 83 -34.08 45.25 -0.47
CA PRO A 83 -35.08 44.29 -0.89
C PRO A 83 -36.12 44.08 0.22
N LYS A 84 -37.39 43.90 -0.17
CA LYS A 84 -38.47 43.66 0.79
C LYS A 84 -38.23 42.35 1.55
N LYS A 85 -38.81 42.23 2.74
CA LYS A 85 -38.70 40.99 3.54
C LYS A 85 -39.18 39.77 2.73
N GLY A 86 -38.30 38.80 2.50
CA GLY A 86 -38.55 37.59 1.71
C GLY A 86 -38.28 37.71 0.21
N GLU A 87 -37.94 38.90 -0.29
CA GLU A 87 -37.56 39.12 -1.68
C GLU A 87 -36.19 38.50 -1.97
N THR A 88 -36.09 37.64 -2.98
CA THR A 88 -34.83 37.01 -3.37
C THR A 88 -34.15 37.78 -4.51
N VAL A 89 -32.96 38.31 -4.24
CA VAL A 89 -32.16 39.01 -5.25
C VAL A 89 -31.03 38.12 -5.71
N ILE A 90 -31.13 37.63 -6.95
CA ILE A 90 -30.09 36.88 -7.63
C ILE A 90 -28.97 37.83 -8.06
N LEU A 91 -27.74 37.52 -7.65
CA LEU A 91 -26.54 38.33 -7.91
C LEU A 91 -25.76 37.85 -9.11
N ARG A 92 -25.89 36.58 -9.52
CA ARG A 92 -25.30 36.04 -10.76
C ARG A 92 -26.22 35.05 -11.43
N GLU A 93 -26.17 35.00 -12.76
CA GLU A 93 -26.93 34.01 -13.55
C GLU A 93 -26.27 32.62 -13.48
N ASN A 94 -24.94 32.53 -13.30
CA ASN A 94 -24.25 31.25 -13.14
C ASN A 94 -24.46 30.62 -11.75
N LYS A 95 -24.69 29.31 -11.72
CA LYS A 95 -24.96 28.54 -10.49
C LYS A 95 -23.69 27.89 -9.92
N ASN A 96 -22.57 28.57 -10.04
CA ASN A 96 -21.27 28.05 -9.65
C ASN A 96 -21.01 28.26 -8.15
N LEU A 97 -20.58 27.20 -7.46
CA LEU A 97 -20.17 27.33 -6.06
C LEU A 97 -18.97 28.28 -5.90
N SER A 98 -18.07 28.34 -6.90
CA SER A 98 -16.90 29.21 -6.91
C SER A 98 -17.22 30.71 -6.94
N THR A 99 -18.45 31.08 -7.31
CA THR A 99 -18.90 32.48 -7.35
C THR A 99 -19.80 32.83 -6.16
N GLY A 100 -19.88 31.94 -5.17
CA GLY A 100 -20.69 32.10 -3.96
C GLY A 100 -22.06 31.43 -4.00
N GLY A 101 -22.32 30.62 -5.03
CA GLY A 101 -23.51 29.79 -5.13
C GLY A 101 -23.58 28.74 -4.03
N THR A 102 -24.78 28.23 -3.80
CA THR A 102 -25.06 27.24 -2.76
C THR A 102 -25.65 25.97 -3.37
N ALA A 103 -25.75 24.92 -2.57
CA ALA A 103 -26.25 23.62 -3.02
C ALA A 103 -27.25 23.04 -2.03
N VAL A 104 -28.29 22.40 -2.55
CA VAL A 104 -29.28 21.67 -1.75
C VAL A 104 -29.17 20.19 -2.09
N ASP A 105 -29.02 19.34 -1.06
CA ASP A 105 -29.03 17.88 -1.25
C ASP A 105 -30.41 17.44 -1.76
N CYS A 106 -30.41 16.68 -2.85
CA CYS A 106 -31.60 16.12 -3.49
C CYS A 106 -31.44 14.60 -3.73
N THR A 107 -30.49 13.96 -3.06
CA THR A 107 -30.12 12.57 -3.31
C THR A 107 -31.30 11.62 -3.09
N ASP A 108 -32.10 11.83 -2.05
CA ASP A 108 -33.20 10.90 -1.73
C ASP A 108 -34.46 11.12 -2.58
N ILE A 109 -34.52 12.21 -3.35
CA ILE A 109 -35.70 12.57 -4.15
C ILE A 109 -35.52 12.32 -5.65
N ILE A 110 -34.34 11.94 -6.12
CA ILE A 110 -34.11 11.65 -7.54
C ILE A 110 -34.99 10.48 -8.01
N HIS A 111 -35.64 10.64 -9.14
CA HIS A 111 -36.40 9.56 -9.75
C HIS A 111 -35.46 8.42 -10.19
N PRO A 112 -35.82 7.13 -9.98
CA PRO A 112 -35.00 5.99 -10.40
C PRO A 112 -34.59 6.01 -11.88
N ASP A 113 -35.49 6.44 -12.78
CA ASP A 113 -35.18 6.57 -14.20
C ASP A 113 -34.06 7.58 -14.48
N ASN A 114 -34.05 8.69 -13.74
CA ASN A 114 -33.04 9.74 -13.89
C ASN A 114 -31.70 9.26 -13.34
N ALA A 115 -31.71 8.51 -12.24
CA ALA A 115 -30.52 7.90 -11.68
C ALA A 115 -29.92 6.86 -12.64
N ARG A 116 -30.75 6.01 -13.25
CA ARG A 116 -30.32 5.05 -14.29
C ARG A 116 -29.71 5.77 -15.49
N LEU A 117 -30.38 6.81 -15.99
CA LEU A 117 -29.88 7.65 -17.10
C LEU A 117 -28.51 8.27 -16.79
N ALA A 118 -28.31 8.77 -15.57
CA ALA A 118 -27.03 9.33 -15.15
C ALA A 118 -25.90 8.29 -15.16
N VAL A 119 -26.16 7.07 -14.65
CA VAL A 119 -25.19 5.97 -14.68
C VAL A 119 -24.89 5.53 -16.12
N GLU A 120 -25.90 5.42 -16.97
CA GLU A 120 -25.72 5.07 -18.38
C GLU A 120 -24.93 6.14 -19.15
N ALA A 121 -25.17 7.41 -18.87
CA ALA A 121 -24.40 8.52 -19.44
C ALA A 121 -22.90 8.40 -19.07
N ALA A 122 -22.58 8.16 -17.80
CA ALA A 122 -21.19 7.96 -17.36
C ALA A 122 -20.53 6.76 -18.06
N LYS A 123 -21.24 5.61 -18.10
CA LYS A 123 -20.76 4.39 -18.76
C LYS A 123 -20.53 4.55 -20.26
N SER A 124 -21.39 5.30 -20.95
CA SER A 124 -21.25 5.54 -22.39
C SER A 124 -19.93 6.23 -22.76
N ILE A 125 -19.32 6.95 -21.81
CA ILE A 125 -18.03 7.64 -21.96
C ILE A 125 -16.88 6.80 -21.35
N GLY A 126 -17.20 5.75 -20.60
CA GLY A 126 -16.22 4.91 -19.91
C GLY A 126 -15.70 5.52 -18.61
N LEU A 127 -16.53 6.27 -17.88
CA LEU A 127 -16.16 6.91 -16.62
C LEU A 127 -16.76 6.16 -15.42
N ASP A 128 -15.90 5.75 -14.49
CA ASP A 128 -16.33 5.17 -13.22
C ASP A 128 -16.79 6.24 -12.22
N ILE A 129 -16.21 7.45 -12.28
CA ILE A 129 -16.61 8.59 -11.46
C ILE A 129 -16.94 9.75 -12.39
N ALA A 130 -18.18 10.24 -12.32
CA ALA A 130 -18.62 11.32 -13.21
C ALA A 130 -19.61 12.26 -12.51
N GLY A 131 -19.53 13.54 -12.86
CA GLY A 131 -20.55 14.53 -12.51
C GLY A 131 -21.46 14.79 -13.69
N ILE A 132 -22.71 14.33 -13.60
CA ILE A 132 -23.73 14.51 -14.63
C ILE A 132 -24.54 15.76 -14.30
N ASP A 133 -24.51 16.76 -15.16
CA ASP A 133 -25.39 17.92 -15.04
C ASP A 133 -26.71 17.62 -15.75
N ILE A 134 -27.80 17.80 -15.01
CA ILE A 134 -29.17 17.58 -15.46
C ILE A 134 -29.96 18.87 -15.26
N VAL A 135 -30.71 19.28 -16.28
CA VAL A 135 -31.67 20.38 -16.19
C VAL A 135 -33.08 19.83 -16.27
N THR A 136 -33.91 20.12 -15.26
CA THR A 136 -35.33 19.72 -15.18
C THR A 136 -36.08 20.58 -14.16
N TYR A 137 -37.38 20.77 -14.30
CA TYR A 137 -38.19 21.45 -13.28
C TYR A 137 -38.32 20.65 -11.97
N ASP A 138 -38.28 19.32 -12.06
CA ASP A 138 -38.46 18.42 -10.94
C ASP A 138 -37.64 17.14 -11.15
N ILE A 139 -36.60 16.94 -10.33
CA ILE A 139 -35.72 15.75 -10.42
C ILE A 139 -36.39 14.47 -9.91
N SER A 140 -37.53 14.60 -9.21
CA SER A 140 -38.32 13.48 -8.69
C SER A 140 -39.25 12.85 -9.74
N LYS A 141 -39.33 13.44 -10.93
CA LYS A 141 -40.08 12.92 -12.07
C LYS A 141 -39.13 12.53 -13.21
N PRO A 142 -39.50 11.55 -14.06
CA PRO A 142 -38.67 11.17 -15.20
C PRO A 142 -38.40 12.35 -16.15
N LEU A 143 -37.17 12.51 -16.64
CA LEU A 143 -36.78 13.64 -17.51
C LEU A 143 -37.66 13.81 -18.76
N TYR A 144 -38.06 12.70 -19.39
CA TYR A 144 -38.93 12.74 -20.57
C TYR A 144 -40.32 13.32 -20.28
N SER A 145 -40.77 13.31 -19.02
CA SER A 145 -42.06 13.86 -18.61
C SER A 145 -42.00 15.35 -18.25
N THR A 146 -40.82 15.84 -17.87
CA THR A 146 -40.59 17.23 -17.46
C THR A 146 -39.96 18.09 -18.56
N GLY A 147 -39.60 17.48 -19.70
CA GLY A 147 -38.82 18.13 -20.75
C GLY A 147 -37.36 18.37 -20.35
N GLY A 148 -36.86 17.64 -19.35
CA GLY A 148 -35.49 17.77 -18.87
C GLY A 148 -34.45 17.04 -19.73
N ALA A 149 -33.18 17.36 -19.55
CA ALA A 149 -32.07 16.80 -20.31
C ALA A 149 -30.80 16.66 -19.48
N VAL A 150 -29.94 15.71 -19.87
CA VAL A 150 -28.52 15.69 -19.47
C VAL A 150 -27.79 16.71 -20.33
N VAL A 151 -27.17 17.70 -19.71
CA VAL A 151 -26.51 18.81 -20.42
C VAL A 151 -25.00 18.66 -20.49
N GLU A 152 -24.37 18.01 -19.51
CA GLU A 152 -22.92 17.84 -19.45
C GLU A 152 -22.52 16.60 -18.65
N VAL A 153 -21.43 15.95 -19.05
CA VAL A 153 -20.76 14.90 -18.27
C VAL A 153 -19.35 15.37 -17.93
N ASN A 154 -19.05 15.47 -16.64
CA ASN A 154 -17.78 15.95 -16.12
C ASN A 154 -16.90 14.78 -15.63
N THR A 155 -15.65 14.72 -16.10
CA THR A 155 -14.65 13.68 -15.72
C THR A 155 -14.00 13.91 -14.36
N ALA A 156 -13.96 15.15 -13.87
CA ALA A 156 -13.40 15.52 -12.58
C ALA A 156 -14.43 16.31 -11.74
N PRO A 157 -15.47 15.63 -11.23
CA PRO A 157 -16.55 16.31 -10.53
C PRO A 157 -16.10 16.88 -9.18
N GLY A 158 -16.48 18.12 -8.91
CA GLY A 158 -16.32 18.70 -7.58
C GLY A 158 -17.26 18.05 -6.56
N ILE A 159 -16.71 17.40 -5.54
CA ILE A 159 -17.49 16.68 -4.51
C ILE A 159 -17.97 17.55 -3.35
N ARG A 160 -17.46 18.79 -3.24
CA ARG A 160 -17.70 19.69 -2.10
C ARG A 160 -19.18 19.96 -1.84
N MET A 161 -19.97 20.10 -2.90
CA MET A 161 -21.41 20.37 -2.80
C MET A 161 -22.21 19.20 -2.18
N HIS A 162 -21.69 17.98 -2.30
CA HIS A 162 -22.31 16.79 -1.70
C HIS A 162 -21.84 16.57 -0.26
N LEU A 163 -20.57 16.89 0.03
CA LEU A 163 -20.02 16.81 1.39
C LEU A 163 -20.60 17.89 2.31
N TYR A 164 -20.80 19.11 1.81
CA TYR A 164 -21.24 20.26 2.58
C TYR A 164 -22.36 21.03 1.86
N PRO A 165 -23.56 20.44 1.72
CA PRO A 165 -24.69 21.15 1.16
C PRO A 165 -25.14 22.27 2.11
N SER A 166 -25.58 23.40 1.55
CA SER A 166 -26.14 24.51 2.34
C SER A 166 -27.49 24.16 2.98
N ARG A 167 -28.19 23.17 2.42
CA ARG A 167 -29.44 22.63 2.93
C ARG A 167 -29.57 21.15 2.57
N GLY A 168 -30.13 20.35 3.48
CA GLY A 168 -30.30 18.90 3.29
C GLY A 168 -29.17 18.11 3.95
N LYS A 169 -29.00 16.84 3.58
CA LYS A 169 -28.11 15.91 4.29
C LYS A 169 -26.73 15.83 3.62
N PRO A 170 -25.62 16.05 4.36
CA PRO A 170 -24.27 15.73 3.90
C PRO A 170 -24.13 14.28 3.42
N ARG A 171 -23.51 14.08 2.27
CA ARG A 171 -23.23 12.75 1.69
C ARG A 171 -21.72 12.51 1.72
N ASN A 172 -21.28 11.45 2.40
CA ASN A 172 -19.86 11.06 2.45
C ASN A 172 -19.45 10.35 1.14
N VAL A 173 -19.48 11.09 0.04
CA VAL A 173 -19.12 10.59 -1.28
C VAL A 173 -17.64 10.28 -1.41
N ALA A 174 -16.80 10.88 -0.55
CA ALA A 174 -15.37 10.56 -0.48
C ALA A 174 -15.16 9.10 -0.07
N ARG A 175 -15.89 8.63 0.96
CA ARG A 175 -15.87 7.21 1.34
C ARG A 175 -16.36 6.32 0.21
N GLU A 176 -17.42 6.68 -0.50
CA GLU A 176 -17.91 5.84 -1.62
C GLU A 176 -16.87 5.70 -2.74
N ILE A 177 -16.16 6.79 -3.05
CA ILE A 177 -15.06 6.77 -4.03
C ILE A 177 -13.94 5.85 -3.55
N ILE A 178 -13.53 5.95 -2.28
CA ILE A 178 -12.49 5.09 -1.70
C ILE A 178 -12.93 3.63 -1.68
N ASP A 179 -14.15 3.34 -1.23
CA ASP A 179 -14.69 1.98 -1.18
C ASP A 179 -14.76 1.36 -2.60
N MET A 180 -15.04 2.16 -3.63
CA MET A 180 -15.00 1.70 -5.03
C MET A 180 -13.57 1.45 -5.53
N LEU A 181 -12.62 2.35 -5.21
CA LEU A 181 -11.22 2.16 -5.60
C LEU A 181 -10.57 0.98 -4.85
N PHE A 182 -11.07 0.63 -3.66
CA PHE A 182 -10.48 -0.38 -2.78
C PHE A 182 -11.55 -1.33 -2.16
N PRO A 183 -12.28 -2.12 -2.97
CA PRO A 183 -13.51 -2.83 -2.54
C PRO A 183 -13.28 -3.94 -1.50
N ASP A 184 -12.13 -4.61 -1.53
CA ASP A 184 -11.90 -5.81 -0.73
C ASP A 184 -10.75 -5.66 0.29
N ASN A 185 -10.12 -4.48 0.41
CA ASN A 185 -8.77 -4.35 1.00
C ASN A 185 -7.74 -5.37 0.41
N SER A 186 -8.07 -6.05 -0.70
CA SER A 186 -7.30 -7.16 -1.27
C SER A 186 -6.06 -6.70 -2.01
N TYR A 187 -5.97 -5.40 -2.31
CA TYR A 187 -4.77 -4.71 -2.76
C TYR A 187 -3.68 -4.57 -1.67
N LEU A 188 -3.94 -5.04 -0.43
CA LEU A 188 -2.89 -5.18 0.59
C LEU A 188 -1.93 -6.37 0.36
N ASN A 189 -2.08 -7.11 -0.74
CA ASN A 189 -1.22 -8.23 -1.10
C ASN A 189 -0.07 -7.79 -2.02
N PHE A 190 0.64 -6.73 -1.64
CA PHE A 190 2.03 -6.56 -2.05
C PHE A 190 2.87 -7.38 -1.05
N PRO A 191 3.28 -8.62 -1.39
CA PRO A 191 3.97 -9.49 -0.45
C PRO A 191 5.35 -8.92 -0.17
N ILE A 192 5.65 -8.70 1.09
CA ILE A 192 6.99 -8.35 1.55
C ILE A 192 7.57 -9.56 2.27
N VAL A 193 8.71 -10.03 1.79
CA VAL A 193 9.54 -11.04 2.45
C VAL A 193 10.79 -10.34 2.95
N SER A 194 11.10 -10.52 4.23
CA SER A 194 12.29 -9.95 4.84
C SER A 194 13.15 -11.05 5.43
N VAL A 195 14.46 -11.00 5.16
CA VAL A 195 15.41 -12.08 5.45
C VAL A 195 16.57 -11.55 6.27
N ALA A 196 16.64 -11.99 7.52
CA ALA A 196 17.73 -11.71 8.46
C ALA A 196 18.45 -13.00 8.88
N GLY A 197 19.52 -12.84 9.67
CA GLY A 197 20.41 -13.92 10.09
C GLY A 197 21.86 -13.67 9.70
N THR A 198 22.78 -14.51 10.17
CA THR A 198 24.23 -14.31 9.98
C THR A 198 24.74 -14.81 8.63
N ALA A 199 24.19 -15.90 8.12
CA ALA A 199 24.57 -16.51 6.85
C ALA A 199 23.38 -16.95 5.99
N GLY A 200 23.60 -17.08 4.67
CA GLY A 200 22.62 -17.66 3.72
C GLY A 200 21.49 -16.71 3.27
N ARG A 201 21.44 -15.46 3.76
CA ARG A 201 20.37 -14.50 3.46
C ARG A 201 20.22 -14.24 1.95
N THR A 202 21.30 -13.85 1.28
CA THR A 202 21.30 -13.56 -0.17
C THR A 202 20.81 -14.75 -0.99
N ALA A 203 21.22 -15.98 -0.61
CA ALA A 203 20.81 -17.18 -1.31
C ALA A 203 19.31 -17.46 -1.16
N VAL A 204 18.75 -17.23 0.04
CA VAL A 204 17.29 -17.31 0.28
C VAL A 204 16.55 -16.26 -0.54
N VAL A 205 17.03 -15.01 -0.57
CA VAL A 205 16.44 -13.92 -1.38
C VAL A 205 16.42 -14.31 -2.86
N GLN A 206 17.51 -14.86 -3.39
CA GLN A 206 17.60 -15.28 -4.79
C GLN A 206 16.61 -16.40 -5.14
N ILE A 207 16.50 -17.44 -4.30
CA ILE A 207 15.56 -18.54 -4.53
C ILE A 207 14.11 -18.04 -4.49
N ILE A 208 13.74 -17.25 -3.47
CA ILE A 208 12.37 -16.74 -3.33
C ILE A 208 12.03 -15.83 -4.52
N SER A 209 12.94 -14.94 -4.90
CA SER A 209 12.74 -14.02 -6.03
C SER A 209 12.52 -14.79 -7.33
N HIS A 210 13.37 -15.79 -7.62
CA HIS A 210 13.22 -16.64 -8.81
C HIS A 210 11.86 -17.34 -8.87
N ILE A 211 11.42 -17.92 -7.76
CA ILE A 211 10.15 -18.67 -7.74
C ILE A 211 8.94 -17.75 -7.82
N LEU A 212 8.98 -16.57 -7.20
CA LEU A 212 7.93 -15.56 -7.34
C LEU A 212 7.87 -15.00 -8.77
N SER A 213 9.01 -14.81 -9.44
CA SER A 213 9.04 -14.42 -10.86
C SER A 213 8.42 -15.49 -11.75
N LEU A 214 8.68 -16.79 -11.49
CA LEU A 214 8.00 -17.90 -12.19
C LEU A 214 6.49 -17.96 -11.89
N ALA A 215 6.04 -17.39 -10.77
CA ALA A 215 4.63 -17.21 -10.45
C ALA A 215 3.99 -16.02 -11.18
N GLY A 216 4.73 -15.33 -12.05
CA GLY A 216 4.26 -14.18 -12.83
C GLY A 216 4.31 -12.84 -12.09
N ARG A 217 5.04 -12.74 -10.97
CA ARG A 217 5.23 -11.48 -10.24
C ARG A 217 6.45 -10.74 -10.78
N ASN A 218 6.36 -9.42 -10.86
CA ASN A 218 7.57 -8.59 -10.96
C ASN A 218 8.17 -8.40 -9.58
N VAL A 219 9.33 -8.99 -9.33
CA VAL A 219 9.93 -9.03 -7.98
C VAL A 219 10.97 -7.94 -7.83
N GLY A 220 10.82 -7.11 -6.81
CA GLY A 220 11.85 -6.20 -6.34
C GLY A 220 12.69 -6.87 -5.25
N ALA A 221 13.98 -7.07 -5.50
CA ALA A 221 14.88 -7.74 -4.57
C ALA A 221 15.98 -6.79 -4.07
N ILE A 222 16.35 -6.91 -2.79
CA ILE A 222 17.52 -6.25 -2.22
C ILE A 222 18.42 -7.32 -1.63
N CYS A 223 19.69 -7.29 -2.01
CA CYS A 223 20.75 -8.12 -1.47
C CYS A 223 22.06 -7.34 -1.36
N GLN A 224 23.13 -8.02 -0.94
CA GLN A 224 24.47 -7.44 -0.85
C GLN A 224 24.97 -6.83 -2.17
N ASP A 225 24.50 -7.28 -3.33
CA ASP A 225 24.94 -6.76 -4.63
C ASP A 225 24.21 -5.46 -5.06
N GLY A 226 23.07 -5.13 -4.41
CA GLY A 226 22.27 -3.95 -4.72
C GLY A 226 20.77 -4.19 -4.69
N ALA A 227 20.02 -3.31 -5.37
CA ALA A 227 18.58 -3.42 -5.58
C ALA A 227 18.28 -3.79 -7.04
N PHE A 228 17.36 -4.74 -7.21
CA PHE A 228 17.02 -5.36 -8.48
C PHE A 228 15.50 -5.36 -8.68
N ILE A 229 15.07 -5.25 -9.93
CA ILE A 229 13.70 -5.54 -10.35
C ILE A 229 13.79 -6.65 -11.39
N ASN A 230 13.28 -7.84 -11.06
CA ASN A 230 13.57 -9.08 -11.76
C ASN A 230 15.09 -9.23 -11.95
N ASP A 231 15.56 -9.43 -13.18
CA ASP A 231 17.00 -9.59 -13.49
C ASP A 231 17.75 -8.26 -13.66
N LYS A 232 17.09 -7.11 -13.51
CA LYS A 232 17.69 -5.79 -13.78
C LYS A 232 18.13 -5.11 -12.49
N CYS A 233 19.43 -4.85 -12.36
CA CYS A 233 19.96 -4.00 -11.30
C CYS A 233 19.53 -2.54 -11.52
N ILE A 234 18.87 -1.94 -10.53
CA ILE A 234 18.45 -0.53 -10.57
C ILE A 234 19.34 0.37 -9.71
N ILE A 235 19.94 -0.17 -8.64
CA ILE A 235 20.84 0.55 -7.74
C ILE A 235 21.96 -0.39 -7.32
N LYS A 236 23.23 -0.01 -7.57
CA LYS A 236 24.42 -0.76 -7.12
C LYS A 236 24.75 -0.45 -5.65
N TYR A 237 25.44 -1.38 -4.98
CA TYR A 237 25.84 -1.32 -3.56
C TYR A 237 26.61 -0.05 -3.12
N GLN A 238 27.16 0.75 -4.04
CA GLN A 238 27.91 1.96 -3.71
C GLN A 238 27.05 3.19 -3.36
N LYS A 239 25.71 3.11 -3.41
CA LYS A 239 24.79 4.22 -3.06
C LYS A 239 24.07 3.99 -1.73
N THR A 240 23.72 5.09 -1.05
CA THR A 240 23.04 5.19 0.26
C THR A 240 22.01 4.07 0.50
N GLU A 241 22.10 3.43 1.67
CA GLU A 241 21.38 2.19 2.00
C GLU A 241 19.85 2.40 2.16
N ILE A 242 19.41 3.49 2.80
CA ILE A 242 17.99 3.94 2.90
C ILE A 242 17.26 4.09 1.55
N LEU A 243 17.93 4.47 0.46
CA LEU A 243 17.24 4.76 -0.81
C LEU A 243 16.77 3.49 -1.52
N ARG A 244 17.33 2.32 -1.18
CA ARG A 244 17.08 1.08 -1.91
C ARG A 244 15.69 0.50 -1.66
N PRO A 245 15.22 0.34 -0.41
CA PRO A 245 13.88 -0.20 -0.15
C PRO A 245 12.78 0.71 -0.69
N HIS A 246 12.90 2.03 -0.53
CA HIS A 246 11.93 2.99 -1.09
C HIS A 246 11.86 2.90 -2.61
N ALA A 247 12.99 2.77 -3.31
CA ALA A 247 13.00 2.61 -4.76
C ALA A 247 12.27 1.34 -5.24
N ILE A 248 12.18 0.30 -4.40
CA ILE A 248 11.40 -0.90 -4.68
C ILE A 248 9.93 -0.71 -4.29
N LEU A 249 9.66 -0.27 -3.05
CA LEU A 249 8.31 -0.16 -2.48
C LEU A 249 7.42 0.85 -3.22
N PHE A 250 7.99 1.95 -3.74
CA PHE A 250 7.25 2.97 -4.48
C PHE A 250 7.21 2.71 -5.99
N ASN A 251 7.80 1.63 -6.48
CA ASN A 251 7.82 1.32 -7.90
C ASN A 251 6.55 0.58 -8.33
N LYS A 252 5.74 1.23 -9.16
CA LYS A 252 4.48 0.68 -9.68
C LYS A 252 4.63 -0.59 -10.53
N ALA A 253 5.84 -0.89 -11.00
CA ALA A 253 6.12 -2.11 -11.76
C ALA A 253 6.46 -3.30 -10.86
N VAL A 254 6.57 -3.13 -9.54
CA VAL A 254 6.89 -4.21 -8.60
C VAL A 254 5.59 -4.77 -8.01
N ASP A 255 5.46 -6.10 -8.03
CA ASP A 255 4.30 -6.85 -7.53
C ASP A 255 4.61 -7.65 -6.26
N ALA A 256 5.89 -7.72 -5.85
CA ALA A 256 6.40 -8.41 -4.67
C ALA A 256 7.77 -7.87 -4.27
N ALA A 257 8.08 -7.80 -2.97
CA ALA A 257 9.39 -7.39 -2.47
C ALA A 257 10.06 -8.50 -1.64
N VAL A 258 11.37 -8.70 -1.86
CA VAL A 258 12.19 -9.66 -1.12
C VAL A 258 13.47 -8.96 -0.66
N PHE A 259 13.59 -8.71 0.64
CA PHE A 259 14.66 -7.91 1.20
C PHE A 259 15.59 -8.74 2.07
N GLU A 260 16.87 -8.72 1.75
CA GLU A 260 17.92 -9.04 2.71
C GLU A 260 18.07 -7.87 3.69
N MET A 261 17.99 -8.16 4.98
CA MET A 261 18.19 -7.20 6.06
C MET A 261 19.51 -7.51 6.80
N PRO A 262 20.62 -6.82 6.45
CA PRO A 262 21.83 -6.88 7.24
C PRO A 262 21.61 -6.31 8.64
N LEU A 263 22.32 -6.86 9.62
CA LEU A 263 22.23 -6.44 11.02
C LEU A 263 22.47 -4.93 11.17
N LYS A 264 23.48 -4.40 10.47
CA LYS A 264 23.84 -2.98 10.50
C LYS A 264 22.69 -2.07 10.08
N ASN A 265 21.95 -2.44 9.03
CA ASN A 265 20.80 -1.67 8.56
C ASN A 265 19.68 -1.66 9.59
N ILE A 266 19.40 -2.80 10.24
CA ILE A 266 18.37 -2.86 11.28
C ILE A 266 18.71 -1.91 12.43
N ILE A 267 19.98 -1.82 12.83
CA ILE A 267 20.43 -0.97 13.94
C ILE A 267 20.38 0.53 13.56
N LEU A 268 20.90 0.88 12.38
CA LEU A 268 21.08 2.28 11.99
C LEU A 268 19.82 2.90 11.39
N GLU A 269 19.06 2.12 10.63
CA GLU A 269 17.99 2.61 9.76
C GLU A 269 16.63 1.98 10.11
N GLY A 270 16.62 0.93 10.95
CA GLY A 270 15.41 0.17 11.27
C GLY A 270 14.96 -0.72 10.11
N LEU A 271 13.68 -1.08 10.12
CA LEU A 271 13.04 -1.83 9.04
C LEU A 271 12.42 -0.84 8.04
N PRO A 272 12.59 -1.05 6.71
CA PRO A 272 12.07 -0.13 5.71
C PRO A 272 10.56 -0.31 5.42
N TYR A 273 9.87 -1.07 6.25
CA TYR A 273 8.45 -1.42 6.11
C TYR A 273 7.82 -1.53 7.50
N ASP A 274 6.51 -1.31 7.60
CA ASP A 274 5.78 -1.48 8.85
C ASP A 274 5.61 -2.97 9.21
N LEU A 275 5.06 -3.76 8.29
CA LEU A 275 4.81 -5.19 8.48
C LEU A 275 5.07 -5.98 7.18
N ALA A 276 5.86 -7.05 7.29
CA ALA A 276 6.10 -8.02 6.24
C ALA A 276 5.07 -9.17 6.27
N ASP A 277 4.86 -9.84 5.13
CA ASP A 277 4.07 -11.07 5.07
C ASP A 277 4.87 -12.25 5.62
N ILE A 278 6.19 -12.23 5.37
CA ILE A 278 7.13 -13.24 5.85
C ILE A 278 8.36 -12.55 6.46
N GLY A 279 8.71 -12.94 7.69
CA GLY A 279 9.98 -12.61 8.32
C GLY A 279 10.81 -13.87 8.51
N ILE A 280 11.95 -13.97 7.85
CA ILE A 280 12.83 -15.15 7.85
C ILE A 280 14.06 -14.85 8.71
N ILE A 281 14.41 -15.79 9.57
CA ILE A 281 15.70 -15.81 10.28
C ILE A 281 16.41 -17.10 9.90
N THR A 282 17.48 -16.98 9.12
CA THR A 282 18.23 -18.12 8.58
C THR A 282 19.03 -18.85 9.65
N ASN A 283 19.81 -18.13 10.42
CA ASN A 283 20.62 -18.60 11.55
C ASN A 283 21.08 -17.38 12.37
N ILE A 284 21.35 -17.59 13.65
CA ILE A 284 21.96 -16.60 14.53
C ILE A 284 23.41 -16.99 14.83
N ARG A 285 23.68 -18.29 15.03
CA ARG A 285 25.05 -18.79 15.22
C ARG A 285 25.65 -19.25 13.89
N GLU A 286 26.90 -18.87 13.61
CA GLU A 286 27.66 -19.46 12.51
C GLU A 286 28.01 -20.91 12.88
N ASN A 287 27.61 -21.87 12.04
CA ASN A 287 27.94 -23.28 12.23
C ASN A 287 29.46 -23.47 12.18
N GLY A 288 30.08 -23.82 13.31
CA GLY A 288 31.46 -24.31 13.34
C GLY A 288 32.29 -24.04 14.60
N LEU A 289 31.94 -23.08 15.45
CA LEU A 289 32.86 -22.61 16.49
C LEU A 289 32.52 -22.96 17.94
N GLU A 290 31.44 -23.69 18.21
CA GLU A 290 31.02 -23.93 19.61
C GLU A 290 30.60 -25.38 19.94
N LYS A 291 30.72 -26.34 19.02
CA LYS A 291 30.34 -27.73 19.36
C LYS A 291 31.37 -28.46 20.23
N ASN A 292 32.61 -27.99 20.28
CA ASN A 292 33.65 -28.52 21.17
C ASN A 292 34.28 -27.35 21.90
N GLY A 293 34.13 -27.28 23.23
CA GLY A 293 34.64 -26.20 24.09
C GLY A 293 36.17 -26.06 24.16
N GLN A 294 36.82 -25.93 23.01
CA GLN A 294 38.23 -25.61 22.85
C GLN A 294 38.39 -24.71 21.62
N SER A 295 38.29 -23.41 21.83
CA SER A 295 38.93 -22.43 20.96
C SER A 295 39.72 -21.50 21.87
N GLU A 296 41.05 -21.50 21.70
CA GLU A 296 41.94 -20.58 22.41
C GLU A 296 41.57 -19.12 22.06
N PRO A 297 41.71 -18.17 23.01
CA PRO A 297 41.45 -16.77 22.76
C PRO A 297 42.32 -16.28 21.58
N GLY A 298 41.69 -15.86 20.48
CA GLY A 298 42.37 -15.24 19.33
C GLY A 298 42.47 -16.08 18.06
N GLN A 299 41.93 -17.30 18.00
CA GLN A 299 41.90 -18.13 16.77
C GLN A 299 40.49 -18.62 16.38
N SER A 300 39.46 -17.82 16.62
CA SER A 300 38.17 -18.07 15.97
C SER A 300 38.18 -17.42 14.59
N ASN A 301 37.78 -18.16 13.55
CA ASN A 301 37.60 -17.61 12.19
C ASN A 301 36.47 -16.57 12.11
N TYR A 302 35.90 -16.13 13.25
CA TYR A 302 34.98 -15.00 13.32
C TYR A 302 35.52 -13.81 12.52
N GLY A 303 36.82 -13.53 12.53
CA GLY A 303 37.47 -12.32 11.98
C GLY A 303 37.30 -11.94 10.49
N GLN A 304 36.46 -12.61 9.70
CA GLN A 304 36.22 -12.26 8.29
C GLN A 304 34.79 -11.79 7.96
N THR A 305 33.81 -11.98 8.85
CA THR A 305 32.41 -11.60 8.57
C THR A 305 32.09 -10.18 9.06
N GLU A 306 31.05 -9.55 8.50
CA GLU A 306 30.55 -8.23 8.94
C GLU A 306 30.31 -8.19 10.46
N TYR A 307 29.90 -9.34 11.02
CA TYR A 307 29.67 -9.58 12.44
C TYR A 307 30.91 -9.46 13.29
N ALA A 308 32.06 -9.99 12.89
CA ALA A 308 33.28 -9.83 13.69
C ALA A 308 33.83 -8.40 13.65
N LYS A 309 33.60 -7.66 12.58
CA LYS A 309 33.99 -6.25 12.55
C LYS A 309 33.15 -5.42 13.52
N MET A 310 31.87 -5.74 13.67
CA MET A 310 30.96 -5.06 14.60
C MET A 310 31.09 -5.57 16.05
N ALA A 311 31.41 -6.86 16.25
CA ALA A 311 31.50 -7.51 17.56
C ALA A 311 32.90 -7.49 18.21
N TYR A 312 33.98 -7.15 17.48
CA TYR A 312 35.34 -7.09 18.03
C TYR A 312 36.00 -5.71 17.94
N GLY A 313 35.29 -4.69 17.45
CA GLY A 313 35.69 -3.29 17.63
C GLY A 313 35.49 -2.88 19.09
N GLN A 314 36.43 -3.22 19.97
CA GLN A 314 36.39 -2.78 21.35
C GLN A 314 36.58 -1.26 21.42
N THR A 315 35.61 -0.56 21.99
CA THR A 315 35.78 0.81 22.48
C THR A 315 36.67 0.81 23.72
N GLU A 316 37.21 1.97 24.11
CA GLU A 316 38.04 2.14 25.33
C GLU A 316 37.33 1.71 26.63
N TYR A 317 36.01 1.50 26.57
CA TYR A 317 35.16 1.05 27.66
C TYR A 317 34.85 -0.46 27.64
N GLY A 318 35.43 -1.21 26.70
CA GLY A 318 35.23 -2.67 26.58
C GLY A 318 33.93 -3.10 25.92
N GLN A 319 33.18 -2.17 25.30
CA GLN A 319 31.94 -2.43 24.57
C GLN A 319 32.18 -2.47 23.07
N THR A 320 31.37 -3.25 22.34
CA THR A 320 31.35 -3.28 20.88
C THR A 320 30.77 -2.00 20.29
N GLU A 321 31.16 -1.63 19.06
CA GLU A 321 30.76 -0.38 18.38
C GLU A 321 29.22 -0.14 18.37
N TYR A 322 28.43 -1.22 18.42
CA TYR A 322 26.97 -1.19 18.37
C TYR A 322 26.28 -1.81 19.59
N GLY A 323 27.01 -2.08 20.68
CA GLY A 323 26.47 -2.66 21.92
C GLY A 323 25.90 -4.07 21.75
N ILE A 324 26.51 -4.87 20.89
CA ILE A 324 26.16 -6.27 20.62
C ILE A 324 27.23 -7.15 21.28
N ASP A 325 26.96 -7.56 22.50
CA ASP A 325 27.96 -8.20 23.35
C ASP A 325 27.66 -9.70 23.57
N SER A 326 26.50 -10.17 23.12
CA SER A 326 26.05 -11.57 23.27
C SER A 326 25.31 -12.13 22.04
N PRO A 327 25.27 -13.46 21.88
CA PRO A 327 24.39 -14.12 20.90
C PRO A 327 22.90 -13.77 21.10
N GLU A 328 22.49 -13.50 22.33
CA GLU A 328 21.14 -13.05 22.68
C GLU A 328 20.85 -11.65 22.13
N ASP A 329 21.83 -10.74 22.11
CA ASP A 329 21.69 -9.41 21.48
C ASP A 329 21.51 -9.55 19.96
N LEU A 330 22.26 -10.47 19.34
CA LEU A 330 22.06 -10.80 17.92
C LEU A 330 20.67 -11.38 17.67
N ALA A 331 20.21 -12.30 18.51
CA ALA A 331 18.88 -12.86 18.40
C ALA A 331 17.79 -11.79 18.61
N PHE A 332 17.99 -10.85 19.53
CA PHE A 332 17.10 -9.72 19.78
C PHE A 332 16.95 -8.84 18.53
N ILE A 333 18.06 -8.41 17.93
CA ILE A 333 18.00 -7.52 16.75
C ILE A 333 17.40 -8.25 15.54
N ASN A 334 17.84 -9.49 15.26
CA ASN A 334 17.26 -10.26 14.15
C ASN A 334 15.78 -10.60 14.37
N SER A 335 15.34 -10.76 15.63
CA SER A 335 13.93 -11.03 15.94
C SER A 335 12.99 -9.93 15.51
N LEU A 336 13.47 -8.68 15.34
CA LEU A 336 12.66 -7.57 14.84
C LEU A 336 12.05 -7.88 13.46
N VAL A 337 12.76 -8.60 12.59
CA VAL A 337 12.24 -9.04 11.29
C VAL A 337 11.09 -10.04 11.43
N ALA A 338 11.12 -10.90 12.44
CA ALA A 338 10.06 -11.87 12.71
C ALA A 338 8.90 -11.29 13.54
N GLU A 339 9.16 -10.25 14.34
CA GLU A 339 8.15 -9.50 15.11
C GLU A 339 7.34 -8.56 14.21
N ALA A 340 7.97 -7.94 13.21
CA ALA A 340 7.33 -7.07 12.22
C ALA A 340 6.65 -7.86 11.09
N VAL A 341 5.86 -8.88 11.44
CA VAL A 341 5.09 -9.71 10.51
C VAL A 341 3.59 -9.46 10.68
N LYS A 342 2.85 -9.39 9.57
CA LYS A 342 1.39 -9.20 9.57
C LYS A 342 0.69 -10.30 10.39
N PRO A 343 -0.46 -10.02 11.03
CA PRO A 343 -1.17 -11.02 11.86
C PRO A 343 -1.53 -12.34 11.15
N ASN A 344 -1.75 -12.30 9.83
CA ASN A 344 -2.04 -13.46 9.00
C ASN A 344 -0.79 -14.07 8.31
N GLY A 345 0.37 -13.42 8.45
CA GLY A 345 1.66 -13.84 7.89
C GLY A 345 2.39 -14.90 8.73
N TYR A 346 3.64 -15.16 8.36
CA TYR A 346 4.48 -16.18 9.01
C TYR A 346 5.89 -15.69 9.36
N ALA A 347 6.31 -15.91 10.59
CA ALA A 347 7.73 -15.97 10.94
C ALA A 347 8.31 -17.32 10.48
N VAL A 348 9.49 -17.32 9.85
CA VAL A 348 10.18 -18.52 9.38
C VAL A 348 11.50 -18.64 10.13
N LEU A 349 11.62 -19.67 10.98
CA LEU A 349 12.72 -19.80 11.93
C LEU A 349 13.45 -21.12 11.79
N ASN A 350 14.77 -21.09 11.98
CA ASN A 350 15.62 -22.28 11.90
C ASN A 350 15.58 -23.10 13.20
N GLY A 351 14.91 -24.24 13.18
CA GLY A 351 14.82 -25.15 14.30
C GLY A 351 16.12 -25.88 14.66
N ASP A 352 17.16 -25.80 13.84
CA ASP A 352 18.50 -26.29 14.18
C ASP A 352 19.33 -25.24 14.95
N ASP A 353 18.89 -23.98 15.03
CA ASP A 353 19.53 -22.93 15.83
C ASP A 353 18.95 -22.91 17.25
N ASP A 354 19.82 -22.91 18.27
CA ASP A 354 19.39 -23.00 19.67
C ASP A 354 18.67 -21.74 20.17
N LEU A 355 18.91 -20.58 19.56
CA LEU A 355 18.26 -19.31 19.92
C LEU A 355 16.86 -19.15 19.30
N THR A 356 16.40 -20.09 18.47
CA THR A 356 15.02 -20.08 17.96
C THR A 356 13.98 -20.09 19.07
N GLY A 357 14.27 -20.72 20.21
CA GLY A 357 13.38 -20.69 21.38
C GLY A 357 13.22 -19.28 21.97
N TYR A 358 14.31 -18.49 22.01
CA TYR A 358 14.30 -17.10 22.43
C TYR A 358 13.41 -16.25 21.50
N ILE A 359 13.60 -16.39 20.19
CA ILE A 359 12.84 -15.63 19.18
C ILE A 359 11.35 -15.99 19.22
N LEU A 360 11.02 -17.28 19.40
CA LEU A 360 9.64 -17.76 19.50
C LEU A 360 8.87 -17.13 20.67
N ASN A 361 9.54 -16.75 21.76
CA ASN A 361 8.89 -16.09 22.89
C ASN A 361 8.57 -14.61 22.62
N ARG A 362 9.13 -14.03 21.55
CA ARG A 362 8.95 -12.62 21.19
C ARG A 362 7.86 -12.42 20.13
N ILE A 363 7.72 -13.38 19.22
CA ILE A 363 6.73 -13.29 18.14
C ILE A 363 5.31 -13.61 18.61
N LYS A 364 4.32 -12.94 18.01
CA LYS A 364 2.88 -13.19 18.23
C LYS A 364 2.19 -13.80 17.01
N THR A 365 2.91 -13.93 15.91
CA THR A 365 2.41 -14.38 14.61
C THR A 365 2.50 -15.90 14.48
N ARG A 366 1.99 -16.43 13.36
CA ARG A 366 2.18 -17.84 13.02
C ARG A 366 3.65 -18.10 12.70
N ALA A 367 4.12 -19.32 12.93
CA ALA A 367 5.49 -19.69 12.58
C ALA A 367 5.56 -20.94 11.70
N VAL A 368 6.55 -20.95 10.81
CA VAL A 368 7.09 -22.13 10.14
C VAL A 368 8.47 -22.40 10.73
N ILE A 369 8.66 -23.57 11.32
CA ILE A 369 9.97 -23.99 11.83
C ILE A 369 10.61 -24.93 10.83
N PHE A 370 11.74 -24.52 10.26
CA PHE A 370 12.48 -25.32 9.31
C PHE A 370 13.71 -25.94 9.94
N ALA A 371 14.04 -27.19 9.63
CA ALA A 371 15.25 -27.84 10.14
C ALA A 371 15.65 -29.03 9.27
N GLN A 372 16.87 -29.52 9.40
CA GLN A 372 17.34 -30.70 8.67
C GLN A 372 16.47 -31.92 8.95
N ASN A 373 15.92 -32.07 10.16
CA ASN A 373 15.09 -33.21 10.53
C ASN A 373 13.86 -32.77 11.34
N LEU A 374 12.82 -33.63 11.32
CA LEU A 374 11.55 -33.35 11.98
C LEU A 374 11.66 -33.17 13.50
N LYS A 375 12.60 -33.88 14.14
CA LYS A 375 12.78 -33.82 15.59
C LYS A 375 13.28 -32.44 16.02
N SER A 376 14.24 -31.87 15.27
CA SER A 376 14.69 -30.49 15.48
C SER A 376 13.55 -29.48 15.37
N CYS A 377 12.66 -29.63 14.39
CA CYS A 377 11.47 -28.78 14.27
C CYS A 377 10.52 -28.89 15.49
N GLN A 378 10.29 -30.11 15.98
CA GLN A 378 9.28 -30.40 17.00
C GLN A 378 9.72 -30.03 18.43
N LYS A 379 11.01 -29.78 18.67
CA LYS A 379 11.54 -29.47 20.02
C LYS A 379 10.91 -28.22 20.65
N TYR A 380 10.33 -27.34 19.83
CA TYR A 380 9.65 -26.10 20.26
C TYR A 380 8.13 -26.22 20.48
N GLY A 381 7.58 -27.42 20.28
CA GLY A 381 6.16 -27.70 20.52
C GLY A 381 5.55 -28.52 19.39
N PHE A 382 5.12 -29.74 19.71
CA PHE A 382 4.53 -30.69 18.75
C PHE A 382 3.16 -30.22 18.25
N GLY A 383 2.95 -30.23 16.93
CA GLY A 383 1.68 -29.87 16.29
C GLY A 383 1.33 -28.37 16.35
N LYS A 384 2.16 -27.55 17.03
CA LYS A 384 1.94 -26.11 17.23
C LYS A 384 2.21 -25.30 15.97
N PHE A 385 3.17 -25.71 15.16
CA PHE A 385 3.66 -24.95 14.01
C PHE A 385 3.52 -25.73 12.70
N VAL A 386 3.74 -25.02 11.59
CA VAL A 386 4.08 -25.67 10.33
C VAL A 386 5.55 -26.04 10.38
N TYR A 387 5.92 -27.20 9.84
CA TYR A 387 7.30 -27.66 9.84
C TYR A 387 7.79 -27.89 8.41
N ALA A 388 8.99 -27.41 8.10
CA ALA A 388 9.70 -27.77 6.87
C ALA A 388 10.96 -28.57 7.23
N PHE A 389 11.12 -29.77 6.67
CA PHE A 389 12.21 -30.63 7.08
C PHE A 389 12.62 -31.61 6.01
N THR A 390 13.83 -32.19 6.15
CA THR A 390 14.19 -33.33 5.33
C THR A 390 13.79 -34.65 5.99
N ASP A 391 13.19 -35.53 5.19
CA ASP A 391 12.87 -36.90 5.58
C ASP A 391 12.78 -37.77 4.33
N GLN A 392 13.28 -39.00 4.43
CA GLN A 392 13.33 -39.98 3.33
C GLN A 392 13.90 -39.42 2.01
N GLY A 393 14.88 -38.51 2.09
CA GLY A 393 15.52 -37.88 0.93
C GLY A 393 14.68 -36.80 0.22
N TYR A 394 13.59 -36.32 0.85
CA TYR A 394 12.76 -35.22 0.36
C TYR A 394 12.81 -34.03 1.32
N ILE A 395 12.68 -32.83 0.77
CA ILE A 395 12.16 -31.67 1.50
C ILE A 395 10.65 -31.84 1.62
N ASN A 396 10.15 -31.75 2.86
CA ASN A 396 8.75 -31.93 3.21
C ASN A 396 8.22 -30.67 3.92
N ILE A 397 6.93 -30.38 3.75
CA ILE A 397 6.19 -29.44 4.60
C ILE A 397 5.08 -30.20 5.33
N ARG A 398 5.01 -30.07 6.65
CA ARG A 398 3.94 -30.64 7.47
C ARG A 398 3.11 -29.56 8.16
N LYS A 399 1.79 -29.60 7.96
CA LYS A 399 0.81 -28.77 8.67
C LYS A 399 -0.26 -29.66 9.30
N GLY A 400 -0.24 -29.75 10.63
CA GLY A 400 -1.04 -30.74 11.36
C GLY A 400 -0.71 -32.16 10.88
N ASN A 401 -1.73 -32.91 10.46
CA ASN A 401 -1.57 -34.29 9.96
C ASN A 401 -1.24 -34.38 8.46
N ARG A 402 -1.24 -33.26 7.74
CA ARG A 402 -0.94 -33.24 6.30
C ARG A 402 0.57 -33.08 6.09
N ASN A 403 1.15 -33.97 5.29
CA ASN A 403 2.54 -33.90 4.87
C ASN A 403 2.61 -33.74 3.34
N TYR A 404 3.32 -32.73 2.87
CA TYR A 404 3.50 -32.41 1.46
C TYR A 404 4.96 -32.66 1.08
N LYS A 405 5.19 -33.57 0.13
CA LYS A 405 6.52 -33.77 -0.47
C LYS A 405 6.75 -32.67 -1.51
N VAL A 406 7.82 -31.89 -1.33
CA VAL A 406 8.16 -30.78 -2.24
C VAL A 406 9.08 -31.29 -3.34
N ILE A 407 10.33 -31.60 -3.01
CA ILE A 407 11.36 -32.03 -3.97
C ILE A 407 12.48 -32.77 -3.24
N LYS A 408 13.23 -33.63 -3.95
CA LYS A 408 14.47 -34.22 -3.45
C LYS A 408 15.61 -33.20 -3.55
N PRO A 409 16.43 -32.96 -2.50
CA PRO A 409 17.60 -32.07 -2.61
C PRO A 409 18.52 -32.40 -3.80
N ALA A 410 18.71 -33.67 -4.13
CA ALA A 410 19.50 -34.12 -5.28
C ALA A 410 18.98 -33.61 -6.65
N ASN A 411 17.72 -33.20 -6.74
CA ASN A 411 17.09 -32.67 -7.94
C ASN A 411 17.15 -31.13 -8.01
N ILE A 412 17.78 -30.47 -7.03
CA ILE A 412 17.92 -29.00 -7.00
C ILE A 412 19.31 -28.65 -7.55
N PRO A 413 19.42 -28.03 -8.75
CA PRO A 413 20.70 -27.80 -9.38
C PRO A 413 21.65 -26.90 -8.58
N CYS A 414 21.14 -25.83 -7.96
CA CYS A 414 21.96 -24.91 -7.17
C CYS A 414 22.70 -25.60 -6.01
N ILE A 415 22.08 -26.59 -5.34
CA ILE A 415 22.72 -27.39 -4.29
C ILE A 415 23.91 -28.17 -4.85
N ARG A 416 23.75 -28.79 -6.04
CA ARG A 416 24.83 -29.57 -6.66
C ARG A 416 25.96 -28.69 -7.16
N ASN A 417 25.61 -27.53 -7.71
CA ASN A 417 26.56 -26.61 -8.33
C ASN A 417 27.37 -25.84 -7.29
N ASN A 418 26.75 -25.44 -6.17
CA ASN A 418 27.38 -24.67 -5.11
C ASN A 418 26.72 -24.99 -3.74
N PRO A 419 27.05 -26.16 -3.14
CA PRO A 419 26.43 -26.61 -1.89
C PRO A 419 26.78 -25.72 -0.69
N GLU A 420 27.89 -25.00 -0.73
CA GLU A 420 28.30 -24.06 0.34
C GLU A 420 27.38 -22.84 0.38
N LYS A 421 27.02 -22.28 -0.78
CA LYS A 421 26.12 -21.11 -0.89
C LYS A 421 24.65 -21.50 -0.79
N PHE A 422 24.26 -22.63 -1.38
CA PHE A 422 22.87 -23.07 -1.48
C PHE A 422 22.65 -24.39 -0.74
N GLY A 423 22.96 -24.40 0.56
CA GLY A 423 22.71 -25.55 1.41
C GLY A 423 21.23 -25.98 1.48
N ILE A 424 21.00 -27.15 2.08
CA ILE A 424 19.63 -27.68 2.29
C ILE A 424 18.82 -26.74 3.21
N ASP A 425 19.46 -26.16 4.22
CA ASP A 425 18.89 -25.19 5.15
C ASP A 425 18.39 -23.91 4.43
N VAL A 426 19.17 -23.39 3.48
CA VAL A 426 18.77 -22.27 2.62
C VAL A 426 17.50 -22.62 1.82
N CYS A 427 17.47 -23.82 1.22
CA CYS A 427 16.30 -24.28 0.48
C CYS A 427 15.08 -24.47 1.39
N LEU A 428 15.27 -25.01 2.60
CA LEU A 428 14.22 -25.18 3.60
C LEU A 428 13.62 -23.84 4.05
N ALA A 429 14.46 -22.82 4.26
CA ALA A 429 14.01 -21.47 4.58
C ALA A 429 13.16 -20.87 3.44
N ALA A 430 13.64 -20.97 2.19
CA ALA A 430 12.90 -20.47 1.03
C ALA A 430 11.56 -21.20 0.82
N VAL A 431 11.55 -22.54 0.94
CA VAL A 431 10.33 -23.36 0.85
C VAL A 431 9.32 -22.98 1.92
N SER A 432 9.77 -22.70 3.14
CA SER A 432 8.93 -22.29 4.26
C SER A 432 8.27 -20.93 4.00
N ALA A 433 9.03 -19.97 3.49
CA ALA A 433 8.53 -18.65 3.13
C ALA A 433 7.50 -18.70 2.00
N LEU A 434 7.82 -19.41 0.92
CA LEU A 434 6.92 -19.56 -0.23
C LEU A 434 5.63 -20.30 0.14
N TYR A 435 5.71 -21.28 1.05
CA TYR A 435 4.53 -21.91 1.63
C TYR A 435 3.67 -20.91 2.42
N GLY A 436 4.32 -20.07 3.26
CA GLY A 436 3.64 -19.01 4.01
C GLY A 436 2.94 -17.99 3.12
N LEU A 437 3.50 -17.70 1.94
CA LEU A 437 2.89 -16.88 0.88
C LEU A 437 1.80 -17.59 0.08
N ASN A 438 1.45 -18.84 0.42
CA ASN A 438 0.50 -19.69 -0.30
C ASN A 438 0.89 -19.97 -1.76
N VAL A 439 2.20 -19.99 -2.08
CA VAL A 439 2.68 -20.45 -3.39
C VAL A 439 2.40 -21.95 -3.53
N PRO A 440 1.80 -22.41 -4.65
CA PRO A 440 1.49 -23.83 -4.82
C PRO A 440 2.72 -24.72 -4.69
N ILE A 441 2.63 -25.82 -3.94
CA ILE A 441 3.74 -26.76 -3.69
C ILE A 441 4.41 -27.23 -4.99
N LYS A 442 3.62 -27.49 -6.04
CA LYS A 442 4.14 -27.87 -7.36
C LYS A 442 5.01 -26.79 -7.99
N LEU A 443 4.62 -25.51 -7.84
CA LEU A 443 5.38 -24.39 -8.37
C LEU A 443 6.67 -24.17 -7.57
N ILE A 444 6.63 -24.32 -6.24
CA ILE A 444 7.83 -24.32 -5.39
C ILE A 444 8.81 -25.40 -5.85
N ALA A 445 8.33 -26.62 -6.06
CA ALA A 445 9.15 -27.74 -6.52
C ALA A 445 9.76 -27.49 -7.91
N SER A 446 8.97 -27.08 -8.90
CA SER A 446 9.45 -26.76 -10.25
C SER A 446 10.43 -25.59 -10.26
N GLY A 447 10.20 -24.58 -9.42
CA GLY A 447 11.06 -23.42 -9.29
C GLY A 447 12.43 -23.75 -8.68
N LEU A 448 12.47 -24.60 -7.65
CA LEU A 448 13.72 -25.14 -7.13
C LEU A 448 14.45 -26.01 -8.16
N ALA A 449 13.72 -26.81 -8.94
CA ALA A 449 14.30 -27.66 -9.98
C ALA A 449 14.91 -26.86 -11.15
N SER A 450 14.45 -25.62 -11.39
CA SER A 450 14.96 -24.76 -12.46
C SER A 450 16.03 -23.77 -12.00
N PHE A 451 16.19 -23.56 -10.69
CA PHE A 451 17.15 -22.62 -10.14
C PHE A 451 18.57 -23.19 -10.11
N THR A 452 19.49 -22.58 -10.87
CA THR A 452 20.88 -23.04 -11.03
C THR A 452 21.88 -22.34 -10.13
N GLY A 453 21.44 -21.35 -9.35
CA GLY A 453 22.31 -20.47 -8.56
C GLY A 453 22.84 -19.26 -9.35
N CYS A 454 22.69 -19.27 -10.68
CA CYS A 454 22.97 -18.15 -11.55
C CYS A 454 21.65 -17.51 -11.99
N ASN A 455 21.18 -16.52 -11.25
CA ASN A 455 20.51 -15.35 -11.82
C ASN A 455 20.56 -14.21 -10.80
N THR A 456 20.72 -13.00 -11.32
CA THR A 456 20.91 -11.67 -10.69
C THR A 456 22.35 -11.18 -10.42
N ALA A 457 23.30 -11.98 -9.93
CA ALA A 457 24.63 -11.45 -9.58
C ALA A 457 25.80 -11.95 -10.45
N ASP A 458 25.91 -13.25 -10.74
CA ASP A 458 27.11 -13.77 -11.42
C ASP A 458 27.17 -13.46 -12.93
N SER A 459 26.01 -13.49 -13.61
CA SER A 459 25.89 -13.05 -15.01
C SER A 459 26.21 -11.55 -15.17
N ILE A 460 25.85 -10.74 -14.16
CA ILE A 460 26.08 -9.28 -14.13
C ILE A 460 27.50 -8.95 -13.67
N SER A 461 28.07 -9.72 -12.74
CA SER A 461 29.47 -9.62 -12.33
C SER A 461 30.42 -9.90 -13.50
N GLN A 462 30.11 -10.91 -14.34
CA GLN A 462 30.86 -11.19 -15.55
C GLN A 462 30.68 -10.11 -16.63
N LEU A 463 29.46 -9.59 -16.85
CA LEU A 463 29.20 -8.47 -17.77
C LEU A 463 29.75 -7.12 -17.27
N CYS A 464 29.89 -6.89 -15.97
CA CYS A 464 30.46 -5.66 -15.42
C CYS A 464 32.00 -5.66 -15.42
N ARG A 465 32.65 -6.83 -15.36
CA ARG A 465 34.11 -6.94 -15.51
C ARG A 465 34.60 -6.72 -16.94
N SER A 466 33.74 -6.89 -17.95
CA SER A 466 34.09 -6.67 -19.36
C SER A 466 33.94 -5.22 -19.82
N TYR A 467 33.42 -4.32 -18.97
CA TYR A 467 33.25 -2.88 -19.25
C TYR A 467 34.00 -1.97 -18.26
N ALA A 468 34.99 -2.52 -17.55
CA ALA A 468 35.92 -1.77 -16.70
C ALA A 468 37.21 -1.45 -17.46
#